data_AF-A0A9E6PGW3-F1
#
_entry.id   AF-A0A9E6PGW3-F1
#
_cell.length_a   1.000
_cell.length_b   1.000
_cell.length_c   1.000
_cell.angle_alpha   90.00
_cell.angle_beta   90.00
_cell.angle_gamma   90.00
#
_symmetry.space_group_name_H-M   'P 1'
#
loop_
_entity.id
_entity.type
_entity.pdbx_description
1 polymer ?
#
loop_
_entity_poly.entity_id
_entity_poly.type
_entity_poly.pdbx_seq_one_letter_code
_entity_poly.pdbx_strand_id
1 'polypeptide(L)'
;MHPLNMAAAFQIMSNIKNGQLRHCLAMGFDEKDLSTLSDPRYMGALANSPVPWFKLLIDGEVVHRLLAHVRDGDEEALISRAISLGASASMIQELFGLPPKEVAVRRNMLGLEYRKGRWPLIGHEEEMRLWNHWQRISKEQGTDIQNPHSMLHAAMLMTECEPALNLTMVWTQVQRWMADDLL
;
A
#
# COMPACT_ATOMS: atom_id res chain seq x y z
N MET A 1 -28.81 13.61 11.58
CA MET A 1 -27.87 14.41 10.77
C MET A 1 -26.90 13.45 10.09
N HIS A 2 -26.80 13.50 8.77
CA HIS A 2 -25.92 12.61 8.01
C HIS A 2 -24.58 13.32 7.70
N PRO A 3 -23.41 12.79 8.10
CA PRO A 3 -22.12 13.47 7.92
C PRO A 3 -21.82 13.86 6.46
N LEU A 4 -22.20 13.01 5.51
CA LEU A 4 -21.99 13.29 4.09
C LEU A 4 -22.89 14.43 3.55
N ASN A 5 -24.08 14.65 4.15
CA ASN A 5 -24.93 15.78 3.77
C ASN A 5 -24.27 17.10 4.16
N MET A 6 -23.66 17.15 5.34
CA MET A 6 -22.92 18.33 5.78
C MET A 6 -21.70 18.60 4.89
N ALA A 7 -20.93 17.56 4.55
CA ALA A 7 -19.78 17.70 3.65
C ALA A 7 -20.19 18.21 2.26
N ALA A 8 -21.22 17.61 1.66
CA ALA A 8 -21.72 18.01 0.36
C ALA A 8 -22.31 19.44 0.39
N ALA A 9 -23.07 19.78 1.43
CA ALA A 9 -23.60 21.12 1.62
C ALA A 9 -22.49 22.17 1.76
N PHE A 10 -21.45 21.88 2.54
CA PHE A 10 -20.30 22.76 2.69
C PHE A 10 -19.56 22.97 1.36
N GLN A 11 -19.35 21.91 0.59
CA GLN A 11 -18.71 22.00 -0.72
C GLN A 11 -19.52 22.87 -1.70
N ILE A 12 -20.83 22.68 -1.77
CA ILE A 12 -21.72 23.49 -2.63
C ILE A 12 -21.65 24.97 -2.21
N MET A 13 -21.76 25.25 -0.92
CA MET A 13 -21.69 26.62 -0.40
C MET A 13 -20.33 27.27 -0.72
N SER A 14 -19.22 26.53 -0.58
CA SER A 14 -17.89 27.00 -0.94
C SER A 14 -17.80 27.33 -2.43
N ASN A 15 -18.29 26.45 -3.29
CA ASN A 15 -18.28 26.66 -4.73
C ASN A 15 -19.10 27.89 -5.14
N ILE A 16 -20.30 28.09 -4.55
CA ILE A 16 -21.13 29.28 -4.81
C ILE A 16 -20.40 30.56 -4.39
N LYS A 17 -19.83 30.59 -3.18
CA LYS A 17 -19.08 31.75 -2.66
C LYS A 17 -17.85 32.09 -3.51
N ASN A 18 -17.19 31.09 -4.07
CA ASN A 18 -16.00 31.26 -4.90
C ASN A 18 -16.33 31.48 -6.40
N GLY A 19 -17.60 31.64 -6.78
CA GLY A 19 -18.02 31.82 -8.18
C GLY A 19 -17.85 30.56 -9.05
N GLN A 20 -17.65 29.40 -8.43
CA GLN A 20 -17.40 28.12 -9.09
C GLN A 20 -18.70 27.38 -9.46
N LEU A 21 -19.67 28.10 -10.04
CA LEU A 21 -21.02 27.57 -10.34
C LEU A 21 -20.98 26.35 -11.29
N ARG A 22 -20.00 26.31 -12.20
CA ARG A 22 -19.78 25.17 -13.11
C ARG A 22 -19.59 23.84 -12.38
N HIS A 23 -18.90 23.84 -11.23
CA HIS A 23 -18.73 22.63 -10.44
C HIS A 23 -20.04 22.16 -9.81
N CYS A 24 -20.93 23.09 -9.43
CA CYS A 24 -22.25 22.73 -8.93
C CYS A 24 -23.16 22.17 -10.01
N LEU A 25 -23.10 22.73 -11.23
CA LEU A 25 -23.81 22.16 -12.38
C LEU A 25 -23.33 20.74 -12.70
N ALA A 26 -22.01 20.50 -12.64
CA ALA A 26 -21.43 19.17 -12.82
C ALA A 26 -21.86 18.15 -11.74
N MET A 27 -22.23 18.63 -10.54
CA MET A 27 -22.82 17.79 -9.48
C MET A 27 -24.30 17.45 -9.74
N GLY A 28 -24.92 18.01 -10.78
CA GLY A 28 -26.30 17.73 -11.18
C GLY A 28 -27.33 18.75 -10.71
N PHE A 29 -26.91 19.89 -10.15
CA PHE A 29 -27.81 21.01 -9.83
C PHE A 29 -28.13 21.82 -11.10
N ASP A 30 -29.31 22.42 -11.15
CA ASP A 30 -29.64 23.42 -12.16
C ASP A 30 -29.43 24.86 -11.66
N GLU A 31 -29.53 25.85 -12.55
CA GLU A 31 -29.32 27.25 -12.20
C GLU A 31 -30.35 27.78 -11.18
N LYS A 32 -31.58 27.25 -11.18
CA LYS A 32 -32.64 27.64 -10.25
C LYS A 32 -32.33 27.11 -8.85
N ASP A 33 -31.84 25.88 -8.75
CA ASP A 33 -31.35 25.30 -7.52
C ASP A 33 -30.25 26.18 -6.93
N LEU A 34 -29.25 26.58 -7.73
CA LEU A 34 -28.14 27.41 -7.26
C LEU A 34 -28.59 28.79 -6.77
N SER A 35 -29.57 29.39 -7.45
CA SER A 35 -30.16 30.66 -7.00
C SER A 35 -30.87 30.52 -5.64
N THR A 36 -31.52 29.38 -5.40
CA THR A 36 -32.22 29.08 -4.14
C THR A 36 -31.22 28.74 -3.02
N LEU A 37 -30.19 27.97 -3.34
CA LEU A 37 -29.13 27.56 -2.41
C LEU A 37 -28.16 28.70 -2.05
N SER A 38 -28.25 29.85 -2.72
CA SER A 38 -27.55 31.07 -2.32
C SER A 38 -28.06 31.62 -0.98
N ASP A 39 -29.30 31.29 -0.60
CA ASP A 39 -29.84 31.62 0.72
C ASP A 39 -29.42 30.55 1.76
N PRO A 40 -28.70 30.95 2.84
CA PRO A 40 -28.21 30.05 3.88
C PRO A 40 -29.27 29.17 4.54
N ARG A 41 -30.55 29.59 4.55
CA ARG A 41 -31.65 28.85 5.16
C ARG A 41 -31.87 27.50 4.46
N TYR A 42 -31.86 27.49 3.13
CA TYR A 42 -32.05 26.27 2.33
C TYR A 42 -30.83 25.35 2.42
N MET A 43 -29.63 25.93 2.44
CA MET A 43 -28.40 25.17 2.69
C MET A 43 -28.40 24.50 4.08
N GLY A 44 -28.87 25.21 5.11
CA GLY A 44 -29.02 24.66 6.45
C GLY A 44 -30.02 23.50 6.51
N ALA A 45 -31.11 23.57 5.74
CA ALA A 45 -32.07 22.47 5.65
C ALA A 45 -31.46 21.21 5.00
N LEU A 46 -30.70 21.36 3.91
CA LEU A 46 -30.01 20.23 3.26
C LEU A 46 -28.91 19.64 4.15
N ALA A 47 -28.11 20.48 4.80
CA ALA A 47 -27.04 20.02 5.70
C ALA A 47 -27.58 19.21 6.89
N ASN A 48 -28.71 19.65 7.45
CA ASN A 48 -29.33 19.02 8.62
C ASN A 48 -30.34 17.92 8.29
N SER A 49 -30.58 17.63 7.01
CA SER A 49 -31.53 16.60 6.58
C SER A 49 -31.20 15.24 7.23
N PRO A 50 -32.22 14.51 7.74
CA PRO A 50 -32.05 13.18 8.29
C PRO A 50 -31.80 12.11 7.22
N VAL A 51 -32.11 12.40 5.95
CA VAL A 51 -32.00 11.46 4.82
C VAL A 51 -30.95 11.97 3.83
N PRO A 52 -30.08 11.09 3.28
CA PRO A 52 -29.16 11.48 2.21
C PRO A 52 -29.94 11.91 0.96
N TRP A 53 -29.60 13.09 0.46
CA TRP A 53 -30.24 13.69 -0.73
C TRP A 53 -29.40 13.51 -2.00
N PHE A 54 -28.33 12.73 -1.93
CA PHE A 54 -27.48 12.39 -3.08
C PHE A 54 -27.01 10.93 -3.00
N LYS A 55 -26.55 10.42 -4.15
CA LYS A 55 -25.87 9.12 -4.25
C LYS A 55 -24.38 9.35 -4.43
N LEU A 56 -23.56 8.75 -3.58
CA LEU A 56 -22.11 8.74 -3.75
C LEU A 56 -21.71 7.54 -4.61
N LEU A 57 -21.08 7.80 -5.75
CA LEU A 57 -20.47 6.79 -6.59
C LEU A 57 -18.96 7.00 -6.56
N ILE A 58 -18.24 5.96 -6.12
CA ILE A 58 -16.77 5.96 -6.14
C ILE A 58 -16.35 5.15 -7.36
N ASP A 59 -15.62 5.78 -8.27
CA ASP A 59 -14.97 5.08 -9.36
C ASP A 59 -13.73 4.36 -8.80
N GLY A 60 -13.90 3.07 -8.54
CA GLY A 60 -12.83 2.24 -8.00
C GLY A 60 -11.62 2.21 -8.93
N GLU A 61 -11.80 2.14 -10.25
CA GLU A 61 -10.68 2.03 -11.19
C GLU A 61 -9.82 3.30 -11.15
N VAL A 62 -10.45 4.47 -11.13
CA VAL A 62 -9.76 5.76 -11.00
C VAL A 62 -9.03 5.86 -9.66
N VAL A 63 -9.66 5.45 -8.55
CA VAL A 63 -9.01 5.44 -7.24
C VAL A 63 -7.76 4.56 -7.24
N HIS A 64 -7.85 3.33 -7.77
CA HIS A 64 -6.69 2.44 -7.86
C HIS A 64 -5.59 3.04 -8.74
N ARG A 65 -5.95 3.69 -9.85
CA ARG A 65 -4.99 4.36 -10.74
C ARG A 65 -4.29 5.52 -10.05
N LEU A 66 -5.00 6.33 -9.28
CA LEU A 66 -4.42 7.43 -8.50
C LEU A 66 -3.48 6.91 -7.40
N LEU A 67 -3.87 5.85 -6.70
CA LEU A 67 -3.03 5.22 -5.66
C LEU A 67 -1.79 4.56 -6.27
N ALA A 68 -1.93 3.91 -7.43
CA ALA A 68 -0.82 3.34 -8.18
C ALA A 68 0.12 4.40 -8.78
N HIS A 69 -0.33 5.65 -8.92
CA HIS A 69 0.54 6.75 -9.35
C HIS A 69 1.38 7.33 -8.20
N VAL A 70 0.91 7.16 -6.95
CA VAL A 70 1.62 7.58 -5.75
C VAL A 70 2.61 6.52 -5.27
N ARG A 71 2.33 5.24 -5.52
CA ARG A 71 3.24 4.13 -5.23
C ARG A 71 4.09 3.88 -6.46
N ASP A 72 5.40 4.08 -6.33
CA ASP A 72 6.35 3.88 -7.42
C ASP A 72 6.15 2.47 -8.02
N GLY A 73 6.12 2.36 -9.35
CA GLY A 73 5.91 1.08 -10.04
C GLY A 73 6.97 0.05 -9.64
N ASP A 74 8.17 0.54 -9.32
CA ASP A 74 9.27 -0.27 -8.80
C ASP A 74 8.98 -0.81 -7.39
N GLU A 75 8.35 -0.03 -6.50
CA GLU A 75 7.98 -0.49 -5.16
C GLU A 75 6.94 -1.61 -5.23
N GLU A 76 5.93 -1.48 -6.09
CA GLU A 76 4.89 -2.50 -6.23
C GLU A 76 5.42 -3.81 -6.83
N ALA A 77 6.37 -3.71 -7.77
CA ALA A 77 7.09 -4.85 -8.29
C ALA A 77 7.96 -5.52 -7.20
N LEU A 78 8.65 -4.72 -6.38
CA LEU A 78 9.44 -5.22 -5.24
C LEU A 78 8.57 -5.95 -4.21
N ILE A 79 7.40 -5.41 -3.87
CA ILE A 79 6.49 -6.06 -2.91
C ILE A 79 5.94 -7.36 -3.47
N SER A 80 5.50 -7.35 -4.73
CA SER A 80 5.01 -8.55 -5.42
C SER A 80 6.07 -9.65 -5.45
N ARG A 81 7.34 -9.28 -5.74
CA ARG A 81 8.49 -10.19 -5.70
C ARG A 81 8.80 -10.69 -4.28
N ALA A 82 8.79 -9.82 -3.28
CA ALA A 82 9.02 -10.22 -1.90
C ALA A 82 7.95 -11.21 -1.41
N ILE A 83 6.67 -10.95 -1.75
CA ILE A 83 5.56 -11.85 -1.39
C ILE A 83 5.71 -13.21 -2.08
N SER A 84 6.07 -13.25 -3.37
CA SER A 84 6.27 -14.51 -4.10
C SER A 84 7.45 -15.33 -3.58
N LEU A 85 8.51 -14.68 -3.11
CA LEU A 85 9.66 -15.31 -2.45
C LEU A 85 9.39 -15.71 -0.99
N GLY A 86 8.18 -15.46 -0.47
CA GLY A 86 7.75 -15.92 0.85
C GLY A 86 8.03 -14.95 2.01
N ALA A 87 8.06 -13.64 1.75
CA ALA A 87 8.10 -12.62 2.81
C ALA A 87 6.88 -12.70 3.73
N SER A 88 7.11 -12.72 5.04
CA SER A 88 6.02 -12.70 6.04
C SER A 88 5.22 -11.40 6.00
N ALA A 89 3.97 -11.44 6.48
CA ALA A 89 3.15 -10.23 6.56
C ALA A 89 3.76 -9.17 7.50
N SER A 90 4.43 -9.59 8.57
CA SER A 90 5.17 -8.69 9.46
C SER A 90 6.34 -8.03 8.76
N MET A 91 7.12 -8.78 7.97
CA MET A 91 8.24 -8.23 7.20
C MET A 91 7.77 -7.20 6.16
N ILE A 92 6.69 -7.49 5.45
CA ILE A 92 6.12 -6.54 4.47
C ILE A 92 5.56 -5.29 5.17
N GLN A 93 4.95 -5.45 6.35
CA GLN A 93 4.48 -4.32 7.15
C GLN A 93 5.63 -3.43 7.63
N GLU A 94 6.74 -4.03 8.08
CA GLU A 94 7.92 -3.30 8.56
C GLU A 94 8.62 -2.54 7.44
N LEU A 95 8.81 -3.17 6.28
CA LEU A 95 9.57 -2.60 5.16
C LEU A 95 8.76 -1.66 4.26
N PHE A 96 7.44 -1.87 4.16
CA PHE A 96 6.58 -1.14 3.21
C PHE A 96 5.32 -0.52 3.84
N GLY A 97 5.12 -0.65 5.15
CA GLY A 97 3.96 -0.09 5.85
C GLY A 97 2.62 -0.77 5.53
N LEU A 98 2.64 -1.87 4.78
CA LEU A 98 1.44 -2.55 4.29
C LEU A 98 0.78 -3.42 5.39
N PRO A 99 -0.53 -3.28 5.63
CA PRO A 99 -1.20 -4.03 6.68
C PRO A 99 -1.31 -5.53 6.33
N PRO A 100 -1.24 -6.45 7.31
CA PRO A 100 -1.28 -7.90 7.05
C PRO A 100 -2.49 -8.38 6.24
N LYS A 101 -3.65 -7.70 6.39
CA LYS A 101 -4.87 -8.01 5.63
C LYS A 101 -4.66 -7.79 4.12
N GLU A 102 -3.94 -6.74 3.75
CA GLU A 102 -3.64 -6.44 2.35
C GLU A 102 -2.62 -7.43 1.78
N VAL A 103 -1.60 -7.80 2.57
CA VAL A 103 -0.64 -8.84 2.19
C VAL A 103 -1.34 -10.17 1.91
N ALA A 104 -2.35 -10.54 2.71
CA ALA A 104 -3.14 -11.75 2.49
C ALA A 104 -3.94 -11.70 1.18
N VAL A 105 -4.53 -10.55 0.85
CA VAL A 105 -5.24 -10.35 -0.42
C VAL A 105 -4.27 -10.51 -1.60
N ARG A 106 -3.09 -9.89 -1.54
CA ARG A 106 -2.07 -9.98 -2.60
C ARG A 106 -1.54 -11.40 -2.79
N ARG A 107 -1.31 -12.14 -1.69
CA ARG A 107 -0.94 -13.56 -1.75
C ARG A 107 -1.95 -14.39 -2.53
N ASN A 108 -3.25 -14.17 -2.26
CA ASN A 108 -4.31 -14.86 -2.98
C ASN A 108 -4.35 -14.48 -4.46
N MET A 109 -4.14 -13.20 -4.79
CA MET A 109 -4.06 -12.73 -6.18
C MET A 109 -2.89 -13.34 -6.95
N LEU A 110 -1.75 -13.56 -6.28
CA LEU A 110 -0.57 -14.23 -6.84
C LEU A 110 -0.71 -15.77 -6.91
N GLY A 111 -1.84 -16.34 -6.47
CA GLY A 111 -2.09 -17.78 -6.48
C GLY A 111 -1.16 -18.56 -5.53
N LEU A 112 -0.61 -17.90 -4.50
CA LEU A 112 0.34 -18.53 -3.58
C LEU A 112 -0.41 -19.35 -2.53
N GLU A 113 -0.02 -20.63 -2.39
CA GLU A 113 -0.61 -21.50 -1.39
C GLU A 113 -0.16 -21.14 0.03
N TYR A 114 -1.08 -21.29 0.99
CA TYR A 114 -0.77 -21.11 2.40
C TYR A 114 -0.02 -22.34 2.94
N ARG A 115 1.30 -22.23 3.08
CA ARG A 115 2.06 -23.28 3.77
C ARG A 115 1.66 -23.31 5.24
N LYS A 116 1.26 -24.49 5.74
CA LYS A 116 1.00 -24.73 7.16
C LYS A 116 2.26 -25.25 7.84
N GLY A 117 2.59 -24.70 9.01
CA GLY A 117 3.72 -25.13 9.84
C GLY A 117 4.83 -24.08 9.97
N ARG A 118 5.73 -24.28 10.94
CA ARG A 118 6.95 -23.47 11.07
C ARG A 118 7.95 -23.91 10.01
N TRP A 119 8.68 -22.95 9.46
CA TRP A 119 9.81 -23.25 8.60
C TRP A 119 10.93 -23.93 9.41
N PRO A 120 11.67 -24.87 8.81
CA PRO A 120 12.84 -25.45 9.45
C PRO A 120 13.86 -24.34 9.76
N LEU A 121 14.67 -24.57 10.78
CA LEU A 121 15.81 -23.70 11.06
C LEU A 121 16.86 -23.87 9.95
N ILE A 122 17.54 -22.78 9.60
CA ILE A 122 18.67 -22.81 8.66
C ILE A 122 19.78 -23.66 9.28
N GLY A 123 20.19 -24.70 8.57
CA GLY A 123 21.32 -25.56 8.97
C GLY A 123 22.67 -24.90 8.68
N HIS A 124 23.75 -25.45 9.25
CA HIS A 124 25.09 -24.87 9.08
C HIS A 124 25.55 -24.81 7.62
N GLU A 125 25.23 -25.83 6.81
CA GLU A 125 25.58 -25.85 5.38
C GLU A 125 24.80 -24.79 4.58
N GLU A 126 23.53 -24.58 4.91
CA GLU A 126 22.69 -23.54 4.30
C GLU A 126 23.18 -22.16 4.68
N GLU A 127 23.55 -21.95 5.94
CA GLU A 127 24.14 -20.69 6.42
C GLU A 127 25.44 -20.36 5.70
N MET A 128 26.33 -21.35 5.50
CA MET A 128 27.58 -21.16 4.76
C MET A 128 27.34 -20.81 3.29
N ARG A 129 26.34 -21.44 2.63
CA ARG A 129 25.94 -21.08 1.27
C ARG A 129 25.38 -19.66 1.21
N LEU A 130 24.48 -19.30 2.12
CA LEU A 130 23.93 -17.95 2.21
C LEU A 130 25.04 -16.92 2.42
N TRP A 131 26.04 -17.20 3.27
CA TRP A 131 27.16 -16.30 3.49
C TRP A 131 27.96 -16.05 2.20
N ASN A 132 28.26 -17.12 1.44
CA ASN A 132 28.95 -17.00 0.16
C ASN A 132 28.13 -16.21 -0.87
N HIS A 133 26.81 -16.44 -0.92
CA HIS A 133 25.91 -15.66 -1.77
C HIS A 133 25.87 -14.19 -1.37
N TRP A 134 25.82 -13.88 -0.07
CA TRP A 134 25.85 -12.52 0.44
C TRP A 134 27.11 -11.78 0.01
N GLN A 135 28.30 -12.36 0.25
CA GLN A 135 29.58 -11.73 -0.12
C GLN A 135 29.65 -11.43 -1.63
N ARG A 136 29.17 -12.36 -2.46
CA ARG A 136 29.14 -12.19 -3.92
C ARG A 136 28.13 -11.14 -4.35
N ILE A 137 26.86 -11.28 -3.95
CA ILE A 137 25.74 -10.43 -4.37
C ILE A 137 25.92 -9.00 -3.84
N SER A 138 26.34 -8.84 -2.59
CA SER A 138 26.56 -7.52 -1.99
C SER A 138 27.60 -6.72 -2.78
N LYS A 139 28.68 -7.37 -3.21
CA LYS A 139 29.70 -6.75 -4.06
C LYS A 139 29.22 -6.45 -5.48
N GLU A 140 28.47 -7.37 -6.09
CA GLU A 140 27.94 -7.20 -7.45
C GLU A 140 26.89 -6.08 -7.54
N GLN A 141 26.03 -5.96 -6.54
CA GLN A 141 24.92 -5.01 -6.50
C GLN A 141 25.27 -3.68 -5.81
N GLY A 142 26.44 -3.58 -5.17
CA GLY A 142 26.80 -2.42 -4.35
C GLY A 142 25.83 -2.21 -3.20
N THR A 143 25.50 -3.29 -2.48
CA THR A 143 24.48 -3.28 -1.43
C THR A 143 24.86 -2.32 -0.30
N ASP A 144 23.97 -1.36 -0.03
CA ASP A 144 24.09 -0.45 1.09
C ASP A 144 23.36 -1.04 2.31
N ILE A 145 24.15 -1.41 3.33
CA ILE A 145 23.66 -2.02 4.57
C ILE A 145 22.81 -1.02 5.38
N GLN A 146 22.98 0.29 5.17
CA GLN A 146 22.17 1.32 5.82
C GLN A 146 20.81 1.53 5.14
N ASN A 147 20.60 0.94 3.95
CA ASN A 147 19.37 1.06 3.19
C ASN A 147 18.57 -0.25 3.22
N PRO A 148 17.43 -0.30 3.96
CA PRO A 148 16.60 -1.51 4.06
C PRO A 148 16.13 -2.07 2.70
N HIS A 149 15.86 -1.23 1.71
CA HIS A 149 15.47 -1.68 0.38
C HIS A 149 16.63 -2.28 -0.41
N SER A 150 17.85 -1.75 -0.24
CA SER A 150 19.06 -2.32 -0.83
C SER A 150 19.37 -3.70 -0.23
N MET A 151 19.26 -3.81 1.09
CA MET A 151 19.37 -5.09 1.79
C MET A 151 18.30 -6.09 1.36
N LEU A 152 17.04 -5.64 1.25
CA LEU A 152 15.94 -6.48 0.80
C LEU A 152 16.20 -7.01 -0.61
N HIS A 153 16.71 -6.17 -1.51
CA HIS A 153 17.08 -6.57 -2.86
C HIS A 153 18.14 -7.69 -2.85
N ALA A 154 19.20 -7.55 -2.05
CA ALA A 154 20.20 -8.59 -1.89
C ALA A 154 19.61 -9.89 -1.32
N ALA A 155 18.78 -9.80 -0.28
CA ALA A 155 18.11 -10.95 0.32
C ALA A 155 17.18 -11.69 -0.67
N MET A 156 16.49 -10.95 -1.55
CA MET A 156 15.68 -11.54 -2.63
C MET A 156 16.54 -12.33 -3.62
N LEU A 157 17.65 -11.76 -4.08
CA LEU A 157 18.58 -12.45 -4.98
C LEU A 157 19.20 -13.70 -4.33
N MET A 158 19.51 -13.64 -3.03
CA MET A 158 19.98 -14.80 -2.27
C MET A 158 18.91 -15.90 -2.19
N THR A 159 17.65 -15.51 -1.94
CA THR A 159 16.51 -16.43 -1.88
C THR A 159 16.29 -17.13 -3.23
N GLU A 160 16.47 -16.40 -4.34
CA GLU A 160 16.37 -16.97 -5.70
C GLU A 160 17.49 -17.98 -6.00
N CYS A 161 18.66 -17.82 -5.38
CA CYS A 161 19.76 -18.79 -5.48
C CYS A 161 19.54 -20.04 -4.61
N GLU A 162 18.72 -19.95 -3.56
CA GLU A 162 18.45 -21.04 -2.61
C GLU A 162 16.94 -21.32 -2.52
N PRO A 163 16.31 -21.94 -3.54
CA PRO A 163 14.86 -22.12 -3.62
C PRO A 163 14.25 -23.01 -2.50
N ALA A 164 15.08 -23.70 -1.73
CA ALA A 164 14.66 -24.43 -0.54
C ALA A 164 14.34 -23.49 0.64
N LEU A 165 14.86 -22.26 0.61
CA LEU A 165 14.70 -21.25 1.63
C LEU A 165 13.73 -20.17 1.13
N ASN A 166 12.94 -19.61 2.05
CA ASN A 166 12.11 -18.45 1.72
C ASN A 166 12.77 -17.15 2.19
N LEU A 167 12.25 -16.04 1.67
CA LEU A 167 12.76 -14.71 1.96
C LEU A 167 12.72 -14.35 3.45
N THR A 168 11.72 -14.82 4.21
CA THR A 168 11.68 -14.55 5.66
C THR A 168 12.86 -15.20 6.39
N MET A 169 13.24 -16.42 6.00
CA MET A 169 14.40 -17.12 6.59
C MET A 169 15.71 -16.41 6.24
N VAL A 170 15.90 -16.08 4.96
CA VAL A 170 17.09 -15.37 4.48
C VAL A 170 17.21 -13.99 5.13
N TRP A 171 16.10 -13.25 5.21
CA TRP A 171 16.05 -11.94 5.85
C TRP A 171 16.44 -12.00 7.32
N THR A 172 15.91 -12.98 8.06
CA THR A 172 16.23 -13.19 9.48
C THR A 172 17.73 -13.47 9.66
N GLN A 173 18.32 -14.25 8.76
CA GLN A 173 19.75 -14.55 8.79
C GLN A 173 20.61 -13.31 8.51
N VAL A 174 20.23 -12.50 7.51
CA VAL A 174 20.91 -11.23 7.21
C VAL A 174 20.82 -10.25 8.39
N GLN A 175 19.65 -10.14 9.02
CA GLN A 175 19.46 -9.33 10.23
C GLN A 175 20.32 -9.82 11.39
N ARG A 176 20.50 -11.14 11.52
CA ARG A 176 21.39 -11.72 12.53
C ARG A 176 22.85 -11.34 12.29
N TRP A 177 23.33 -11.40 11.03
CA TRP A 177 24.69 -10.97 10.72
C TRP A 177 24.92 -9.48 11.02
N MET A 178 23.92 -8.62 10.81
CA MET A 178 24.00 -7.21 11.24
C MET A 178 24.11 -7.09 12.77
N ALA A 179 23.31 -7.87 13.51
CA ALA A 179 23.32 -7.83 14.97
C ALA A 179 24.63 -8.38 15.57
N ASP A 180 25.29 -9.31 14.86
CA ASP A 180 26.57 -9.91 15.23
C ASP A 180 27.78 -9.09 14.72
N ASP A 181 27.57 -7.88 14.16
CA ASP A 181 28.60 -7.00 13.56
C ASP A 181 29.45 -7.68 12.47
N LEU A 182 28.86 -8.59 11.70
CA LEU A 182 29.52 -9.32 10.60
C LEU A 182 29.41 -8.59 9.25
N LEU A 183 28.61 -7.52 9.17
CA LEU A 183 28.30 -6.73 7.97
C LEU A 183 28.76 -5.28 8.13
#